data_AF-A0A517N273-F1
#
_entry.id   AF-A0A517N273-F1
#
_cell.length_a   1.000
_cell.length_b   1.000
_cell.length_c   1.000
_cell.angle_alpha   90.00
_cell.angle_beta   90.00
_cell.angle_gamma   90.00
#
_symmetry.space_group_name_H-M   'P 1'
#
loop_
_entity.id
_entity.type
_entity.pdbx_description
1 polymer ?
#
loop_
_entity_poly.entity_id
_entity_poly.type
_entity_poly.pdbx_seq_one_letter_code
_entity_poly.pdbx_strand_id
1 'polypeptide(L)'
;MLSREIVLEVKRLLDEDKHSQRQIASLLKVSRGSVNAIANNRRGLHGREPERQLQLFATRPSRCCKCGGYVYAPCLLCRAREYREREARLQKLARRVA
;
A
#
# COMPACT_ATOMS: atom_id res chain seq x y z
N MET A 1 21.81 -4.10 11.40
CA MET A 1 21.53 -3.57 10.04
C MET A 1 21.89 -4.64 9.02
N LEU A 2 21.18 -4.73 7.90
CA LEU A 2 21.52 -5.65 6.81
C LEU A 2 22.59 -5.02 5.92
N SER A 3 23.62 -5.78 5.55
CA SER A 3 24.64 -5.30 4.61
C SER A 3 24.06 -5.17 3.20
N ARG A 4 24.63 -4.28 2.40
CA ARG A 4 24.24 -4.08 0.99
C ARG A 4 24.32 -5.37 0.19
N GLU A 5 25.35 -6.17 0.43
CA GLU A 5 25.57 -7.46 -0.23
C GLU A 5 24.40 -8.42 0.01
N ILE A 6 23.94 -8.55 1.26
CA ILE A 6 22.81 -9.42 1.57
C ILE A 6 21.51 -8.89 0.94
N VAL A 7 21.32 -7.56 0.87
CA VAL A 7 20.13 -6.99 0.20
C VAL A 7 20.12 -7.31 -1.30
N LEU A 8 21.28 -7.19 -1.97
CA LEU A 8 21.42 -7.55 -3.38
C LEU A 8 21.16 -9.03 -3.61
N GLU A 9 21.67 -9.89 -2.72
CA GLU A 9 21.48 -11.33 -2.83
C GLU A 9 20.03 -11.75 -2.59
N VAL A 10 19.34 -11.14 -1.62
CA VAL A 10 17.89 -11.33 -1.44
C VAL A 10 17.13 -10.94 -2.71
N LYS A 11 17.48 -9.80 -3.34
CA LYS A 11 16.82 -9.35 -4.57
C LYS A 11 17.05 -10.34 -5.71
N ARG A 12 18.30 -10.80 -5.88
CA ARG A 12 18.66 -11.82 -6.87
C ARG A 12 17.83 -13.10 -6.72
N LEU A 13 17.70 -13.62 -5.49
CA LEU A 13 16.92 -14.83 -5.20
C LEU A 13 15.40 -14.65 -5.36
N LEU A 14 14.89 -13.44 -5.13
CA LEU A 14 13.49 -13.10 -5.40
C LEU A 14 13.22 -13.05 -6.91
N ASP A 15 14.14 -12.47 -7.68
CA ASP A 15 14.03 -12.38 -9.15
C ASP A 15 14.11 -13.75 -9.83
N GLU A 16 14.77 -14.74 -9.20
CA GLU A 16 14.82 -16.12 -9.68
C GLU A 16 13.50 -16.90 -9.48
N ASP A 17 12.63 -16.45 -8.57
CA ASP A 17 11.33 -17.05 -8.21
C ASP A 17 11.34 -18.56 -7.85
N LYS A 18 12.51 -19.11 -7.50
CA LYS A 18 12.70 -20.53 -7.13
C LYS A 18 12.51 -20.82 -5.64
N HIS A 19 12.51 -19.77 -4.82
CA HIS A 19 12.49 -19.90 -3.37
C HIS A 19 11.41 -19.02 -2.75
N SER A 20 10.65 -19.61 -1.82
CA SER A 20 9.76 -18.82 -0.98
C SER A 20 10.57 -17.85 -0.10
N GLN A 21 9.97 -16.73 0.30
CA GLN A 21 10.60 -15.77 1.21
C GLN A 21 11.10 -16.40 2.53
N ARG A 22 10.45 -17.49 2.99
CA ARG A 22 10.90 -18.26 4.16
C ARG A 22 12.20 -19.01 3.88
N GLN A 23 12.31 -19.66 2.72
CA GLN A 23 13.53 -20.36 2.31
C GLN A 23 14.69 -19.38 2.12
N ILE A 24 14.45 -18.23 1.49
CA ILE A 24 15.47 -17.17 1.32
C ILE A 24 15.96 -16.68 2.69
N ALA A 25 15.04 -16.48 3.65
CA ALA A 25 15.39 -16.06 5.00
C ALA A 25 16.29 -17.08 5.71
N SER A 26 15.97 -18.37 5.61
CA SER A 26 16.78 -19.46 6.15
C SER A 26 18.15 -19.57 5.47
N LEU A 27 18.19 -19.46 4.13
CA LEU A 27 19.42 -19.58 3.34
C LEU A 27 20.45 -18.49 3.70
N LEU A 28 19.98 -17.24 3.82
CA LEU A 28 20.84 -16.08 4.06
C LEU A 28 20.97 -15.73 5.56
N LYS A 29 20.35 -16.51 6.45
CA LYS A 29 20.31 -16.27 7.91
C LYS A 29 19.81 -14.87 8.27
N VAL A 30 18.75 -14.44 7.59
CA VAL A 30 18.10 -13.14 7.82
C VAL A 30 16.68 -13.32 8.33
N SER A 31 16.11 -12.30 8.96
CA SER A 31 14.71 -12.37 9.38
C SER A 31 13.77 -12.37 8.18
N ARG A 32 12.69 -13.18 8.24
CA ARG A 32 11.62 -13.17 7.23
C ARG A 32 11.06 -11.76 7.01
N GLY A 33 10.95 -10.96 8.08
CA GLY A 33 10.51 -9.57 8.00
C GLY A 33 11.42 -8.70 7.12
N SER A 34 12.73 -8.96 7.12
CA SER A 34 13.66 -8.24 6.26
C SER A 34 13.52 -8.63 4.78
N VAL A 35 13.37 -9.92 4.49
CA VAL A 35 13.11 -10.41 3.12
C VAL A 35 11.80 -9.84 2.60
N ASN A 36 10.74 -9.86 3.42
CA ASN A 36 9.44 -9.29 3.07
C ASN A 36 9.54 -7.77 2.81
N ALA A 37 10.32 -7.04 3.61
CA ALA A 37 10.51 -5.61 3.40
C ALA A 37 11.24 -5.31 2.08
N ILE A 38 12.22 -6.13 1.69
CA ILE A 38 12.92 -6.02 0.41
C ILE A 38 11.99 -6.38 -0.76
N ALA A 39 11.25 -7.49 -0.66
CA ALA A 39 10.30 -7.92 -1.69
C ALA A 39 9.20 -6.88 -1.96
N ASN A 40 8.80 -6.11 -0.94
CA ASN A 40 7.80 -5.05 -1.07
C ASN A 40 8.41 -3.67 -1.34
N ASN A 41 9.71 -3.57 -1.67
CA ASN A 41 10.45 -2.31 -1.84
C ASN A 41 10.38 -1.33 -0.64
N ARG A 42 9.95 -1.79 0.55
CA ARG A 42 9.92 -0.97 1.79
C ARG A 42 11.29 -0.81 2.43
N ARG A 43 12.31 -1.45 1.85
CA ARG A 43 13.72 -1.38 2.23
C ARG A 43 14.56 -1.36 0.96
N GLY A 44 14.93 -0.17 0.50
CA GLY A 44 15.82 0.01 -0.65
C GLY A 44 17.29 -0.25 -0.32
N LEU A 45 18.16 -0.16 -1.33
CA LEU A 45 19.62 -0.29 -1.21
C LEU A 45 20.28 0.73 -0.27
N HIS A 46 19.57 1.82 0.04
CA HIS A 46 20.10 2.97 0.79
C HIS A 46 19.55 3.11 2.22
N GLY A 47 18.80 2.12 2.72
CA GLY A 47 18.28 2.13 4.09
C GLY A 47 16.76 2.05 4.18
N ARG A 48 16.23 2.21 5.40
CA ARG A 48 14.79 2.23 5.70
C ARG A 48 14.20 3.39 4.89
N GLU A 49 13.15 3.14 4.10
CA GLU A 49 12.36 4.27 3.59
C GLU A 49 11.95 5.13 4.79
N PRO A 50 11.91 6.47 4.65
CA PRO A 50 11.29 7.29 5.68
C PRO A 50 9.92 6.68 5.95
N GLU A 51 9.62 6.42 7.23
CA GLU A 51 8.28 6.01 7.64
C GLU A 51 7.32 6.93 6.89
N ARG A 52 6.50 6.36 5.99
CA ARG A 52 5.40 7.12 5.40
C ARG A 52 4.68 7.65 6.61
N GLN A 53 4.85 8.95 6.87
CA GLN A 53 4.07 9.64 7.86
C GLN A 53 2.66 9.44 7.34
N LEU A 54 1.97 8.45 7.92
CA LEU A 54 0.53 8.45 7.92
C LEU A 54 0.26 9.82 8.50
N GLN A 55 -0.11 10.76 7.63
CA GLN A 55 -0.74 12.00 8.06
C GLN A 55 -2.00 11.52 8.76
N LEU A 56 -1.85 11.20 10.04
CA LEU A 56 -2.94 11.06 10.98
C LEU A 56 -3.44 12.49 11.02
N PHE A 57 -4.33 12.82 10.09
CA PHE A 57 -5.11 14.03 10.14
C PHE A 57 -5.77 13.98 11.51
N ALA A 58 -5.22 14.72 12.47
CA ALA A 58 -5.76 14.91 13.81
C ALA A 58 -7.04 15.76 13.72
N THR A 59 -7.95 15.36 12.83
CA THR A 59 -9.26 15.93 12.70
C THR A 59 -10.09 15.30 13.80
N ARG A 60 -10.62 16.11 14.70
CA ARG A 60 -11.62 15.60 15.63
C ARG A 60 -12.79 15.05 14.80
N PRO A 61 -13.36 13.90 15.18
CA PRO A 61 -14.54 13.41 14.47
C PRO A 61 -15.65 14.45 14.57
N SER A 62 -16.32 14.69 13.45
CA SER A 62 -17.39 15.67 13.33
C SER A 62 -18.53 15.10 12.49
N ARG A 63 -19.72 15.69 12.59
CA ARG A 63 -20.84 15.29 11.74
C ARG A 63 -20.59 15.76 10.31
N CYS A 64 -20.69 14.84 9.36
CA CYS A 64 -20.61 15.15 7.93
C CYS A 64 -21.79 16.03 7.52
N CYS A 65 -21.53 17.15 6.85
CA CYS A 65 -22.57 18.05 6.34
C CYS A 65 -23.44 17.45 5.22
N LYS A 66 -22.99 16.37 4.56
CA LYS A 66 -23.73 15.72 3.48
C LYS A 66 -24.66 14.61 3.97
N CYS A 67 -24.17 13.72 4.83
CA CYS A 67 -24.93 12.54 5.28
C CYS A 67 -25.28 12.51 6.77
N GLY A 68 -24.79 13.48 7.56
CA GLY A 68 -25.03 13.57 9.01
C GLY A 68 -24.23 12.58 9.87
N GLY A 69 -23.50 11.64 9.26
CA GLY A 69 -22.71 10.64 9.97
C GLY A 69 -21.53 11.25 10.75
N TYR A 70 -21.25 10.72 11.94
CA TYR A 70 -20.11 11.14 12.75
C TYR A 70 -18.83 10.45 12.27
N VAL A 71 -17.93 11.20 11.62
CA VAL A 71 -16.79 10.66 10.87
C VAL A 71 -15.54 11.50 11.04
N TYR A 72 -14.38 10.93 10.73
CA TYR A 72 -13.18 11.68 10.43
C TYR A 72 -13.26 12.22 9.00
N ALA A 73 -12.96 13.50 8.80
CA ALA A 73 -12.97 14.08 7.47
C ALA A 73 -11.75 13.58 6.66
N PRO A 74 -11.91 13.22 5.38
CA PRO A 74 -13.14 13.27 4.57
C PRO A 74 -14.08 12.05 4.77
N CYS A 75 -15.40 12.26 4.65
CA CYS A 75 -16.38 11.18 4.78
C CYS A 75 -16.26 10.15 3.64
N LEU A 76 -15.72 8.96 3.95
CA LEU A 76 -15.52 7.89 2.96
C LEU A 76 -16.83 7.35 2.39
N LEU A 77 -17.92 7.31 3.17
CA LEU A 77 -19.23 6.90 2.69
C LEU A 77 -19.75 7.83 1.59
N CYS A 78 -19.67 9.15 1.80
CA CYS A 78 -20.09 10.12 0.79
C CYS A 78 -19.23 10.01 -0.46
N ARG A 79 -17.90 9.90 -0.31
CA ARG A 79 -16.99 9.70 -1.45
C ARG A 79 -17.31 8.44 -2.24
N ALA A 80 -17.64 7.33 -1.57
CA ALA A 80 -17.99 6.08 -2.24
C ALA A 80 -19.31 6.21 -3.03
N ARG A 81 -20.30 6.92 -2.49
CA ARG A 81 -21.58 7.20 -3.19
C ARG A 81 -21.34 8.07 -4.43
N GLU A 82 -20.61 9.16 -4.29
CA GLU A 82 -20.24 10.06 -5.41
C GLU A 82 -19.48 9.30 -6.51
N TYR A 83 -18.54 8.43 -6.12
CA TYR A 83 -17.81 7.58 -7.06
C TYR A 83 -18.77 6.69 -7.86
N ARG A 84 -19.69 5.99 -7.18
CA ARG A 84 -20.67 5.10 -7.85
C ARG A 84 -21.59 5.87 -8.79
N GLU A 85 -22.05 7.06 -8.39
CA GLU A 85 -22.88 7.91 -9.23
C GLU A 85 -22.14 8.37 -10.50
N ARG A 86 -20.86 8.73 -10.35
CA ARG A 86 -20.00 9.10 -11.49
C ARG A 86 -19.82 7.91 -12.44
N GLU A 87 -19.48 6.73 -11.92
CA GLU A 87 -19.33 5.51 -12.73
C GLU A 87 -20.62 5.18 -13.49
N ALA A 88 -21.77 5.22 -12.81
CA ALA A 88 -23.06 4.97 -13.46
C ALA A 88 -23.37 6.00 -14.56
N ARG A 89 -22.98 7.27 -14.39
CA ARG A 89 -23.14 8.30 -15.41
C ARG A 89 -22.25 8.04 -16.62
N LEU A 90 -20.98 7.71 -16.39
CA LEU A 90 -20.04 7.38 -17.47
C LEU A 90 -20.50 6.16 -18.26
N GLN A 91 -20.99 5.11 -17.59
CA GLN A 91 -21.54 3.93 -18.26
C GLN A 91 -22.76 4.26 -19.13
N LYS A 92 -23.68 5.11 -18.64
CA LYS A 92 -24.83 5.56 -19.44
C LYS A 92 -24.42 6.36 -20.67
N LEU A 93 -23.41 7.23 -20.54
CA LEU A 93 -22.88 8.00 -21.66
C LEU A 93 -22.21 7.08 -22.69
N ALA A 94 -21.36 6.14 -22.26
CA ALA A 94 -20.73 5.17 -23.14
C ALA A 94 -21.75 4.35 -23.94
N ARG A 95 -22.85 3.92 -23.30
CA ARG A 95 -23.96 3.21 -23.96
C ARG A 95 -24.78 4.04 -24.95
N ARG A 96 -24.73 5.38 -24.88
CA ARG A 96 -25.44 6.27 -25.81
C ARG A 96 -24.60 6.61 -27.04
N VAL A 97 -23.29 6.41 -26.97
CA VAL A 97 -22.33 6.71 -28.04
C VAL A 97 -22.01 5.47 -28.88
N ALA A 98 -22.23 4.27 -28.33
CA ALA A 98 -22.18 2.99 -29.05
C ALA A 98 -23.49 2.71 -29.79
#